data_AF-A0A1G7Y5M5-F1
#
_entry.id   AF-A0A1G7Y5M5-F1
#
_cell.length_a   1.000
_cell.length_b   1.000
_cell.length_c   1.000
_cell.angle_alpha   90.00
_cell.angle_beta   90.00
_cell.angle_gamma   90.00
#
_symmetry.space_group_name_H-M   'P 1'
#
loop_
_entity.id
_entity.type
_entity.pdbx_description
1 polymer ?
#
loop_
_entity_poly.entity_id
_entity_poly.type
_entity_poly.pdbx_seq_one_letter_code
_entity_poly.pdbx_strand_id
1 'polypeptide(L)'
;MSGYTGSSATGGTAGGDGQTTQVGLNRRLSPQDQQVLCDAMCKCNRMGVATADGKIRKQSCVAQRLNAANAVSTATTGSPTKYRPEVAYDMRPAPPDPPVPIMSSTSPLEPHSFIGAWIQKYWPGGNDAYQDVKGQGYIRRPDVVIVNDPSQPPVQSNIATVVEMKYPPDTLSRGQQADYIRIAGGSKKFVTMTPADCGCGDDETSEQPSTATQSQSAKDIFGDNLSSGSGNGLPPMLPPVPPVPAFP
;
A
#
# COMPACT_ATOMS: atom_id res chain seq x y z
N MET A 1 39.54 45.66 43.76
CA MET A 1 38.29 46.22 43.23
C MET A 1 38.48 46.46 41.74
N SER A 2 37.74 45.74 40.89
CA SER A 2 37.34 46.16 39.54
C SER A 2 36.26 45.18 39.10
N GLY A 3 35.03 45.67 39.02
CA GLY A 3 33.83 44.91 38.68
C GLY A 3 33.65 44.80 37.17
N TYR A 4 33.15 43.65 36.73
CA TYR A 4 32.60 43.47 35.40
C TYR A 4 31.09 43.68 35.46
N THR A 5 30.64 44.71 34.74
CA THR A 5 29.24 45.06 34.50
C THR A 5 28.56 44.01 33.62
N GLY A 6 27.41 43.53 34.05
CA GLY A 6 26.57 42.59 33.31
C GLY A 6 25.83 43.26 32.15
N SER A 7 25.88 42.61 30.98
CA SER A 7 25.06 42.96 29.82
C SER A 7 23.78 42.13 29.84
N SER A 8 22.65 42.79 30.11
CA SER A 8 21.30 42.25 29.91
C SER A 8 20.95 42.29 28.42
N ALA A 9 20.70 41.13 27.82
CA ALA A 9 20.12 41.05 26.48
C ALA A 9 18.59 41.06 26.59
N THR A 10 17.98 42.19 26.24
CA THR A 10 16.54 42.37 26.13
C THR A 10 16.06 41.76 24.81
N GLY A 11 15.46 40.57 24.86
CA GLY A 11 14.80 39.95 23.70
C GLY A 11 13.43 40.58 23.47
N GLY A 12 13.29 41.43 22.46
CA GLY A 12 12.00 41.95 22.01
C GLY A 12 11.27 40.95 21.13
N THR A 13 10.06 40.55 21.49
CA THR A 13 9.12 39.88 20.59
C THR A 13 8.38 40.95 19.80
N ALA A 14 8.75 41.14 18.53
CA ALA A 14 7.95 41.93 17.61
C ALA A 14 6.64 41.18 17.30
N GLY A 15 5.50 41.83 17.56
CA GLY A 15 4.18 41.35 17.14
C GLY A 15 4.00 41.56 15.64
N GLY A 16 4.03 40.47 14.89
CA GLY A 16 3.68 40.38 13.49
C GLY A 16 3.35 38.92 13.16
N ASP A 17 2.47 38.69 12.19
CA ASP A 17 2.04 37.35 11.78
C ASP A 17 3.26 36.52 11.35
N GLY A 18 3.77 35.76 12.31
CA GLY A 18 5.00 35.00 12.19
C GLY A 18 4.79 33.83 11.26
N GLN A 19 5.12 34.02 9.98
CA GLN A 19 5.40 32.91 9.09
C GLN A 19 6.67 32.23 9.59
N THR A 20 6.51 31.21 10.44
CA THR A 20 7.63 30.38 10.89
C THR A 20 8.27 29.71 9.68
N THR A 21 9.46 30.14 9.30
CA THR A 21 10.28 29.40 8.33
C THR A 21 10.64 28.06 8.97
N GLN A 22 10.00 26.96 8.53
CA GLN A 22 10.33 25.62 9.00
C GLN A 22 11.74 25.27 8.57
N VAL A 23 12.70 25.42 9.49
CA VAL A 23 14.06 24.93 9.33
C VAL A 23 14.04 23.42 9.60
N GLY A 24 13.96 22.62 8.53
CA GLY A 24 13.93 21.13 8.61
C GLY A 24 13.17 20.42 7.47
N LEU A 25 12.92 21.10 6.36
CA LEU A 25 12.06 20.61 5.28
C LEU A 25 12.70 19.47 4.48
N ASN A 26 11.98 18.34 4.41
CA ASN A 26 11.87 17.35 3.31
C ASN A 26 11.83 15.88 3.79
N ARG A 27 11.13 15.58 4.89
CA ARG A 27 10.65 14.22 5.22
C ARG A 27 9.15 14.22 5.56
N ARG A 28 8.38 15.09 4.91
CA ARG A 28 6.95 15.23 5.17
C ARG A 28 6.20 15.02 3.87
N LEU A 29 5.10 14.30 3.97
CA LEU A 29 4.15 14.13 2.87
C LEU A 29 3.48 15.46 2.56
N SER A 30 2.93 15.59 1.34
CA SER A 30 2.01 16.69 1.07
C SER A 30 0.78 16.57 1.99
N PRO A 31 0.12 17.67 2.37
CA PRO A 31 -1.07 17.61 3.21
C PRO A 31 -2.16 16.69 2.65
N GLN A 32 -2.32 16.66 1.33
CA GLN A 32 -3.27 15.78 0.65
C GLN A 32 -2.87 14.30 0.76
N ASP A 33 -1.60 13.98 0.54
CA ASP A 33 -1.10 12.60 0.68
C ASP A 33 -1.23 12.10 2.11
N GLN A 34 -0.87 12.96 3.07
CA GLN A 34 -1.00 12.66 4.49
C GLN A 34 -2.45 12.37 4.84
N GLN A 35 -3.41 13.18 4.38
CA GLN A 35 -4.83 12.96 4.65
C GLN A 35 -5.34 11.61 4.12
N VAL A 36 -5.01 11.27 2.87
CA VAL A 36 -5.45 10.00 2.27
C VAL A 36 -4.87 8.80 3.00
N LEU A 37 -3.57 8.84 3.28
CA LEU A 37 -2.90 7.74 3.96
C LEU A 37 -3.31 7.61 5.42
N CYS A 38 -3.56 8.72 6.12
CA CYS A 38 -4.08 8.70 7.48
C CYS A 38 -5.51 8.17 7.56
N ASP A 39 -6.40 8.52 6.62
CA ASP A 39 -7.75 7.95 6.57
C ASP A 39 -7.71 6.41 6.44
N ALA A 40 -6.86 5.90 5.54
CA ALA A 40 -6.67 4.46 5.37
C ALA A 40 -6.05 3.82 6.64
N MET A 41 -5.01 4.43 7.20
CA MET A 41 -4.30 3.95 8.38
C MET A 41 -5.22 3.89 9.60
N CYS A 42 -5.99 4.93 9.91
CA CYS A 42 -6.87 4.94 11.08
C CYS A 42 -7.98 3.88 10.97
N LYS A 43 -8.59 3.72 9.79
CA LYS A 43 -9.58 2.67 9.55
C LYS A 43 -8.98 1.27 9.73
N CYS A 44 -7.75 1.09 9.26
CA CYS A 44 -7.05 -0.19 9.35
C CYS A 44 -6.43 -0.45 10.73
N ASN A 45 -6.19 0.58 11.53
CA ASN A 45 -5.76 0.44 12.91
C ASN A 45 -6.81 -0.29 13.77
N ARG A 46 -8.11 -0.02 13.50
CA ARG A 46 -9.25 -0.57 14.24
C ARG A 46 -9.65 -2.00 13.85
N MET A 47 -9.55 -2.35 12.56
CA MET A 47 -10.06 -3.65 12.05
C MET A 47 -8.97 -4.57 11.50
N GLY A 48 -8.01 -4.03 10.74
CA GLY A 48 -7.07 -4.80 9.93
C GLY A 48 -7.73 -5.86 9.03
N VAL A 49 -6.95 -6.86 8.59
CA VAL A 49 -7.41 -8.02 7.81
C VAL A 49 -6.95 -9.29 8.53
N ALA A 50 -7.89 -10.16 8.90
CA ALA A 50 -7.56 -11.45 9.50
C ALA A 50 -6.97 -12.41 8.47
N THR A 51 -5.89 -13.09 8.82
CA THR A 51 -5.29 -14.16 8.02
C THR A 51 -5.79 -15.53 8.46
N ALA A 52 -5.52 -16.56 7.65
CA ALA A 52 -5.88 -17.94 7.98
C ALA A 52 -5.27 -18.43 9.31
N ASP A 53 -4.14 -17.86 9.74
CA ASP A 53 -3.51 -18.10 11.06
C ASP A 53 -4.05 -17.19 12.17
N GLY A 54 -5.15 -16.46 11.94
CA GLY A 54 -5.82 -15.62 12.93
C GLY A 54 -5.14 -14.27 13.21
N LYS A 55 -4.04 -13.95 12.52
CA LYS A 55 -3.32 -12.68 12.72
C LYS A 55 -3.99 -11.54 11.97
N ILE A 56 -3.99 -10.36 12.58
CA ILE A 56 -4.53 -9.14 11.97
C ILE A 56 -3.41 -8.42 11.21
N ARG A 57 -3.54 -8.27 9.89
CA ARG A 57 -2.61 -7.55 9.02
C ARG A 57 -3.13 -6.16 8.68
N LYS A 58 -2.63 -5.16 9.41
CA LYS A 58 -3.04 -3.76 9.23
C LYS A 58 -2.49 -3.15 7.93
N GLN A 59 -1.26 -3.49 7.52
CA GLN A 59 -0.70 -3.05 6.23
C GLN A 59 -1.51 -3.59 5.04
N SER A 60 -1.90 -4.87 5.09
CA SER A 60 -2.73 -5.48 4.04
C SER A 60 -4.11 -4.82 3.93
N CYS A 61 -4.70 -4.42 5.06
CA CYS A 61 -5.93 -3.60 5.05
C CYS A 61 -5.73 -2.29 4.29
N VAL A 62 -4.62 -1.57 4.52
CA VAL A 62 -4.33 -0.32 3.80
C VAL A 62 -4.19 -0.61 2.30
N ALA A 63 -3.44 -1.64 1.95
CA ALA A 63 -3.25 -2.04 0.56
C ALA A 63 -4.58 -2.33 -0.14
N GLN A 64 -5.48 -3.10 0.50
CA GLN A 64 -6.81 -3.39 -0.04
C GLN A 64 -7.64 -2.12 -0.26
N ARG A 65 -7.62 -1.17 0.69
CA ARG A 65 -8.34 0.10 0.57
C ARG A 65 -7.82 0.96 -0.58
N LEU A 66 -6.50 1.08 -0.70
CA LEU A 66 -5.88 1.83 -1.80
C LEU A 66 -6.11 1.16 -3.15
N ASN A 67 -6.09 -0.18 -3.21
CA ASN A 67 -6.44 -0.93 -4.42
C ASN A 67 -7.91 -0.75 -4.82
N ALA A 68 -8.83 -0.73 -3.85
CA ALA A 68 -10.23 -0.42 -4.13
C ALA A 68 -10.40 1.00 -4.68
N ALA A 69 -9.70 1.99 -4.11
CA ALA A 69 -9.69 3.36 -4.64
C ALA A 69 -9.09 3.43 -6.06
N ASN A 70 -8.03 2.67 -6.35
CA ASN A 70 -7.47 2.55 -7.68
C ASN A 70 -8.48 1.95 -8.67
N ALA A 71 -9.18 0.88 -8.30
CA ALA A 71 -10.19 0.26 -9.15
C ALA A 71 -11.33 1.23 -9.48
N VAL A 72 -11.83 1.97 -8.48
CA VAL A 72 -12.86 3.00 -8.68
C VAL A 72 -12.36 4.13 -9.57
N SER A 73 -11.14 4.63 -9.33
CA SER A 73 -10.52 5.68 -10.16
C SER A 73 -10.37 5.22 -11.61
N THR A 74 -9.90 3.99 -11.83
CA THR A 74 -9.76 3.43 -13.19
C THR A 74 -11.12 3.31 -13.87
N ALA A 75 -12.15 2.83 -13.16
CA ALA A 75 -13.50 2.69 -13.72
C ALA A 75 -14.17 4.04 -14.06
N THR A 76 -13.82 5.12 -13.35
CA THR A 76 -14.49 6.43 -13.49
C THR A 76 -13.70 7.42 -14.36
N THR A 77 -12.37 7.39 -14.29
CA THR A 77 -11.48 8.36 -14.95
C THR A 77 -10.55 7.74 -15.99
N GLY A 78 -10.53 6.40 -16.10
CA GLY A 78 -9.64 5.66 -17.00
C GLY A 78 -8.20 5.52 -16.49
N SER A 79 -7.89 5.97 -15.27
CA SER A 79 -6.56 5.80 -14.67
C SER A 79 -6.65 5.53 -13.15
N PRO A 80 -5.73 4.74 -12.59
CA PRO A 80 -5.64 4.55 -11.15
C PRO A 80 -5.26 5.86 -10.45
N THR A 81 -5.38 5.90 -9.12
CA THR A 81 -4.85 7.03 -8.33
C THR A 81 -3.32 7.06 -8.40
N LYS A 82 -2.64 7.97 -7.69
CA LYS A 82 -1.18 7.96 -7.60
C LYS A 82 -0.59 7.02 -6.54
N TYR A 83 -1.42 6.32 -5.77
CA TYR A 83 -0.97 5.44 -4.70
C TYR A 83 -0.83 4.01 -5.20
N ARG A 84 0.38 3.44 -5.08
CA ARG A 84 0.70 2.06 -5.46
C ARG A 84 1.03 1.26 -4.19
N PRO A 85 0.05 0.55 -3.61
CA PRO A 85 0.31 -0.23 -2.41
C PRO A 85 1.12 -1.50 -2.74
N GLU A 86 1.97 -1.92 -1.80
CA GLU A 86 2.67 -3.22 -1.83
C GLU A 86 3.39 -3.54 -3.15
N VAL A 87 4.01 -2.55 -3.80
CA VAL A 87 4.85 -2.79 -4.98
C VAL A 87 6.16 -3.45 -4.56
N ALA A 88 6.44 -4.65 -5.08
CA ALA A 88 7.74 -5.28 -4.87
C ALA A 88 8.80 -4.70 -5.83
N TYR A 89 10.05 -4.63 -5.38
CA TYR A 89 11.20 -4.18 -6.15
C TYR A 89 12.30 -5.23 -6.14
N ASP A 90 12.90 -5.44 -7.31
CA ASP A 90 14.15 -6.16 -7.47
C ASP A 90 15.32 -5.23 -7.09
N MET A 91 16.03 -5.60 -6.03
CA MET A 91 17.14 -4.82 -5.47
C MET A 91 18.51 -5.23 -6.02
N ARG A 92 18.58 -6.26 -6.88
CA ARG A 92 19.83 -6.80 -7.45
C ARG A 92 20.65 -5.84 -8.31
N PRO A 93 20.05 -4.91 -9.11
CA PRO A 93 20.85 -3.89 -9.77
C PRO A 93 21.76 -3.22 -8.76
N ALA A 94 22.97 -2.83 -9.13
CA ALA A 94 23.89 -2.12 -8.23
C ALA A 94 23.95 -0.65 -8.64
N PRO A 95 24.17 0.30 -7.71
CA PRO A 95 24.38 1.70 -8.08
C PRO A 95 25.44 1.84 -9.19
N PRO A 96 25.21 2.66 -10.23
CA PRO A 96 24.18 3.70 -10.33
C PRO A 96 22.78 3.22 -10.75
N ASP A 97 22.60 1.95 -11.09
CA ASP A 97 21.30 1.45 -11.56
C ASP A 97 20.28 1.37 -10.41
N PRO A 98 19.05 1.86 -10.64
CA PRO A 98 18.01 1.87 -9.62
C PRO A 98 17.39 0.48 -9.42
N PRO A 99 16.82 0.19 -8.24
CA PRO A 99 15.92 -0.95 -8.06
C PRO A 99 14.75 -0.92 -9.05
N VAL A 100 14.35 -2.08 -9.55
CA VAL A 100 13.34 -2.21 -10.62
C VAL A 100 12.01 -2.66 -10.02
N PRO A 101 10.88 -1.96 -10.27
CA PRO A 101 9.58 -2.41 -9.78
C PRO A 101 9.16 -3.70 -10.49
N ILE A 102 8.66 -4.64 -9.70
CA ILE A 102 8.14 -5.93 -10.15
C ILE A 102 6.64 -5.75 -10.46
N MET A 103 6.36 -5.34 -11.69
CA MET A 103 5.01 -5.06 -12.20
C MET A 103 4.42 -6.26 -12.96
N SER A 104 3.11 -6.26 -13.14
CA SER A 104 2.42 -7.24 -13.99
C SER A 104 2.83 -7.05 -15.46
N SER A 105 3.04 -8.16 -16.17
CA SER A 105 3.35 -8.14 -17.60
C SER A 105 2.15 -7.76 -18.47
N THR A 106 0.93 -7.94 -17.97
CA THR A 106 -0.32 -7.60 -18.69
C THR A 106 -0.87 -6.22 -18.32
N SER A 107 -0.46 -5.68 -17.17
CA SER A 107 -0.84 -4.35 -16.70
C SER A 107 0.35 -3.67 -16.03
N PRO A 108 1.13 -2.83 -16.74
CA PRO A 108 2.37 -2.26 -16.22
C PRO A 108 2.17 -1.27 -15.08
N LEU A 109 0.92 -0.88 -14.78
CA LEU A 109 0.55 -0.01 -13.66
C LEU A 109 0.18 -0.78 -12.39
N GLU A 110 0.03 -2.10 -12.50
CA GLU A 110 -0.33 -2.98 -11.39
C GLU A 110 0.88 -3.76 -10.89
N PRO A 111 1.06 -3.88 -9.57
CA PRO A 111 2.06 -4.77 -8.99
C PRO A 111 1.87 -6.21 -9.48
N HIS A 112 2.96 -6.96 -9.62
CA HIS A 112 2.86 -8.37 -9.95
C HIS A 112 2.13 -9.14 -8.82
N SER A 113 1.01 -9.79 -9.15
CA SER A 113 0.13 -10.44 -8.17
C SER A 113 0.80 -11.58 -7.40
N PHE A 114 1.73 -12.31 -8.03
CA PHE A 114 2.43 -13.44 -7.41
C PHE A 114 3.95 -13.41 -7.60
N ILE A 115 4.67 -12.96 -6.56
CA ILE A 115 6.14 -12.83 -6.60
C ILE A 115 6.85 -14.17 -6.84
N GLY A 116 6.29 -15.31 -6.41
CA GLY A 116 6.90 -16.63 -6.65
C GLY A 116 6.99 -17.00 -8.14
N ALA A 117 5.99 -16.62 -8.94
CA ALA A 117 6.06 -16.80 -10.40
C ALA A 117 7.07 -15.86 -11.06
N TRP A 118 7.18 -14.63 -10.55
CA TRP A 118 8.21 -13.70 -11.01
C TRP A 118 9.62 -14.25 -10.70
N ILE A 119 9.87 -14.72 -9.48
CA ILE A 119 11.13 -15.34 -9.09
C ILE A 119 11.43 -16.55 -9.99
N GLN A 120 10.47 -17.45 -10.19
CA GLN A 120 10.66 -18.62 -11.06
C GLN A 120 11.17 -18.25 -12.45
N LYS A 121 10.68 -17.12 -12.99
CA LYS A 121 10.96 -16.70 -14.36
C LYS A 121 12.22 -15.84 -14.49
N TYR A 122 12.50 -14.97 -13.52
CA TYR A 122 13.51 -13.90 -13.64
C TYR A 122 14.67 -14.01 -12.64
N TRP A 123 14.60 -14.92 -11.67
CA TRP A 123 15.70 -15.21 -10.77
C TRP A 123 16.62 -16.31 -11.36
N PRO A 124 17.95 -16.11 -11.45
CA PRO A 124 18.88 -17.15 -11.84
C PRO A 124 18.75 -18.38 -10.92
N GLY A 125 18.36 -19.52 -11.49
CA GLY A 125 18.07 -20.74 -10.72
C GLY A 125 16.66 -20.82 -10.12
N GLY A 126 15.76 -19.89 -10.46
CA GLY A 126 14.34 -19.94 -10.11
C GLY A 126 14.08 -19.87 -8.60
N ASN A 127 12.96 -20.47 -8.16
CA ASN A 127 12.55 -20.42 -6.76
C ASN A 127 13.53 -21.13 -5.82
N ASP A 128 14.15 -22.23 -6.26
CA ASP A 128 15.04 -23.02 -5.41
C ASP A 128 16.28 -22.22 -5.03
N ALA A 129 16.96 -21.63 -6.01
CA ALA A 129 18.11 -20.76 -5.76
C ALA A 129 17.74 -19.49 -4.97
N TYR A 130 16.51 -19.00 -5.09
CA TYR A 130 16.06 -17.87 -4.29
C TYR A 130 15.89 -18.23 -2.80
N GLN A 131 15.56 -19.48 -2.45
CA GLN A 131 15.43 -19.87 -1.04
C GLN A 131 16.72 -19.66 -0.26
N ASP A 132 17.88 -19.91 -0.89
CA ASP A 132 19.20 -19.75 -0.27
C ASP A 132 19.53 -18.30 0.11
N VAL A 133 18.89 -17.34 -0.57
CA VAL A 133 19.10 -15.90 -0.35
C VAL A 133 17.90 -15.18 0.24
N LYS A 134 16.86 -15.93 0.60
CA LYS A 134 15.63 -15.37 1.16
C LYS A 134 15.94 -14.64 2.47
N GLY A 135 15.41 -13.43 2.59
CA GLY A 135 15.65 -12.55 3.74
C GLY A 135 16.91 -11.67 3.62
N GLN A 136 17.76 -11.87 2.61
CA GLN A 136 18.93 -11.01 2.37
C GLN A 136 18.57 -9.63 1.75
N GLY A 137 17.28 -9.38 1.47
CA GLY A 137 16.81 -8.08 0.99
C GLY A 137 16.85 -7.87 -0.52
N TYR A 138 17.04 -8.93 -1.32
CA TYR A 138 17.02 -8.83 -2.78
C TYR A 138 15.65 -8.51 -3.38
N ILE A 139 14.57 -8.76 -2.64
CA ILE A 139 13.23 -8.30 -2.97
C ILE A 139 12.70 -7.51 -1.79
N ARG A 140 12.24 -6.28 -2.05
CA ARG A 140 11.74 -5.35 -1.03
C ARG A 140 10.39 -4.80 -1.44
N ARG A 141 9.48 -4.65 -0.49
CA ARG A 141 8.09 -4.26 -0.75
C ARG A 141 7.64 -3.23 0.30
N PRO A 142 7.82 -1.93 0.03
CA PRO A 142 7.26 -0.89 0.89
C PRO A 142 5.73 -0.94 0.91
N ASP A 143 5.13 -0.36 1.95
CA ASP A 143 3.67 -0.35 2.10
C ASP A 143 2.98 0.46 1.01
N VAL A 144 3.49 1.66 0.69
CA VAL A 144 2.93 2.52 -0.36
C VAL A 144 4.03 3.23 -1.14
N VAL A 145 3.93 3.21 -2.46
CA VAL A 145 4.70 4.08 -3.35
C VAL A 145 3.76 5.13 -3.96
N ILE A 146 4.07 6.40 -3.73
CA ILE A 146 3.38 7.53 -4.34
C ILE A 146 4.13 7.90 -5.62
N VAL A 147 3.45 7.91 -6.76
CA VAL A 147 4.02 8.30 -8.05
C VAL A 147 3.70 9.76 -8.40
N ASN A 148 4.54 10.37 -9.23
CA ASN A 148 4.30 11.71 -9.78
C ASN A 148 3.21 11.65 -10.86
N ASP A 149 3.33 10.68 -11.77
CA ASP A 149 2.37 10.43 -12.85
C ASP A 149 1.69 9.05 -12.64
N PRO A 150 0.36 9.01 -12.39
CA PRO A 150 -0.37 7.76 -12.18
C PRO A 150 -0.45 6.87 -13.43
N SER A 151 -0.21 7.42 -14.62
CA SER A 151 -0.22 6.68 -15.90
C SER A 151 1.12 5.98 -16.21
N GLN A 152 2.10 6.10 -15.30
CA GLN A 152 3.43 5.54 -15.46
C GLN A 152 3.77 4.56 -14.31
N PRO A 153 4.63 3.54 -14.57
CA PRO A 153 5.04 2.60 -13.53
C PRO A 153 5.84 3.32 -12.42
N PRO A 154 5.91 2.74 -11.21
CA PRO A 154 6.62 3.32 -10.07
C PRO A 154 8.14 3.10 -10.16
N VAL A 155 8.73 3.42 -11.31
CA VAL A 155 10.19 3.48 -11.49
C VAL A 155 10.76 4.68 -10.74
N GLN A 156 12.03 4.62 -10.33
CA GLN A 156 12.62 5.63 -9.43
C GLN A 156 12.45 7.09 -9.89
N SER A 157 12.51 7.36 -11.20
CA SER A 157 12.28 8.70 -11.76
C SER A 157 10.84 9.21 -11.58
N ASN A 158 9.86 8.30 -11.57
CA ASN A 158 8.44 8.59 -11.36
C ASN A 158 8.02 8.52 -9.88
N ILE A 159 8.89 8.10 -8.96
CA ILE A 159 8.55 8.06 -7.54
C ILE A 159 8.55 9.49 -6.97
N ALA A 160 7.41 9.88 -6.40
CA ALA A 160 7.27 11.07 -5.58
C ALA A 160 7.76 10.79 -4.16
N THR A 161 7.25 9.71 -3.53
CA THR A 161 7.61 9.30 -2.16
C THR A 161 7.37 7.81 -1.94
N VAL A 162 8.29 7.14 -1.27
CA VAL A 162 8.10 5.81 -0.68
C VAL A 162 7.69 5.98 0.77
N VAL A 163 6.60 5.33 1.16
CA VAL A 163 6.04 5.37 2.50
C VAL A 163 6.10 3.98 3.12
N GLU A 164 6.66 3.91 4.32
CA GLU A 164 6.52 2.76 5.22
C GLU A 164 5.57 3.11 6.36
N MET A 165 4.59 2.24 6.61
CA MET A 165 3.63 2.32 7.69
C MET A 165 4.00 1.36 8.81
N LYS A 166 4.15 1.87 10.04
CA LYS A 166 4.46 1.06 11.21
C LYS A 166 3.32 1.12 12.22
N TYR A 167 2.83 -0.05 12.59
CA TYR A 167 1.84 -0.23 13.64
C TYR A 167 2.56 -0.79 14.88
N PRO A 168 2.52 -0.11 16.04
CA PRO A 168 3.14 -0.61 17.25
C PRO A 168 2.73 -2.07 17.56
N PRO A 169 3.68 -2.93 18.00
CA PRO A 169 5.06 -2.64 18.36
C PRO A 169 6.08 -2.75 17.19
N ASP A 170 5.63 -2.84 15.93
CA ASP A 170 6.52 -2.97 14.78
C ASP A 170 7.41 -1.74 14.59
N THR A 171 8.68 -1.97 14.21
CA THR A 171 9.69 -0.91 14.03
C THR A 171 10.42 -1.05 12.71
N LEU A 172 10.90 0.08 12.19
CA LEU A 172 11.68 0.11 10.95
C LEU A 172 13.15 -0.20 11.26
N SER A 173 13.67 -1.30 10.69
CA SER A 173 15.10 -1.60 10.80
C SER A 173 15.95 -0.68 9.92
N ARG A 174 17.21 -0.45 10.31
CA ARG A 174 18.16 0.37 9.53
C ARG A 174 18.36 -0.16 8.10
N GLY A 175 18.43 -1.48 7.93
CA GLY A 175 18.57 -2.10 6.61
C GLY A 175 17.34 -1.84 5.73
N GLN A 176 16.13 -2.02 6.29
CA GLN A 176 14.89 -1.75 5.60
C GLN A 176 14.78 -0.27 5.18
N GLN A 177 15.17 0.66 6.07
CA GLN A 177 15.20 2.08 5.76
C GLN A 177 16.15 2.40 4.60
N ALA A 178 17.37 1.86 4.61
CA ALA A 178 18.34 2.09 3.55
C ALA A 178 17.84 1.58 2.20
N ASP A 179 17.22 0.41 2.18
CA ASP A 179 16.65 -0.19 0.97
C ASP A 179 15.51 0.65 0.39
N TYR A 180 14.61 1.16 1.24
CA TYR A 180 13.50 2.00 0.78
C TYR A 180 13.94 3.40 0.34
N ILE A 181 14.95 3.98 0.99
CA ILE A 181 15.61 5.20 0.51
C ILE A 181 16.22 4.96 -0.88
N ARG A 182 16.82 3.79 -1.09
CA ARG A 182 17.39 3.40 -2.38
C ARG A 182 16.32 3.23 -3.46
N ILE A 183 15.20 2.58 -3.14
CA ILE A 183 14.03 2.52 -4.05
C ILE A 183 13.57 3.94 -4.41
N ALA A 184 13.42 4.80 -3.40
CA ALA A 184 12.95 6.17 -3.59
C ALA A 184 13.90 7.07 -4.41
N GLY A 185 15.18 6.69 -4.53
CA GLY A 185 16.22 7.50 -5.19
C GLY A 185 16.72 8.65 -4.31
N GLY A 186 16.51 8.58 -2.99
CA GLY A 186 17.02 9.58 -2.06
C GLY A 186 16.21 9.69 -0.77
N SER A 187 16.88 10.13 0.30
CA SER A 187 16.30 10.19 1.64
C SER A 187 15.16 11.21 1.79
N LYS A 188 15.09 12.19 0.89
CA LYS A 188 14.01 13.19 0.85
C LYS A 188 12.69 12.64 0.30
N LYS A 189 12.74 11.51 -0.41
CA LYS A 189 11.58 10.81 -0.98
C LYS A 189 11.16 9.61 -0.14
N PHE A 190 11.61 9.51 1.11
CA PHE A 190 11.24 8.43 2.02
C PHE A 190 10.61 8.99 3.29
N VAL A 191 9.46 8.42 3.66
CA VAL A 191 8.71 8.79 4.88
C VAL A 191 8.30 7.53 5.62
N THR A 192 8.37 7.59 6.94
CA THR A 192 7.73 6.60 7.83
C THR A 192 6.55 7.27 8.51
N MET A 193 5.46 6.51 8.69
CA MET A 193 4.29 6.98 9.41
C MET A 193 3.72 5.92 10.34
N THR A 194 3.09 6.38 11.40
CA THR A 194 2.46 5.60 12.45
C THR A 194 1.04 6.11 12.73
N PRO A 195 0.17 5.33 13.39
CA PRO A 195 -1.15 5.80 13.78
C PRO A 195 -1.12 7.11 14.60
N ALA A 196 -0.07 7.32 15.40
CA ALA A 196 0.12 8.53 16.19
C ALA A 196 0.35 9.78 15.31
N ASP A 197 1.07 9.66 14.19
CA ASP A 197 1.27 10.75 13.22
C ASP A 197 -0.04 11.21 12.56
N CYS A 198 -1.05 10.35 12.60
CA CYS A 198 -2.38 10.57 12.05
C CYS A 198 -3.45 10.92 13.10
N GLY A 199 -3.09 10.91 14.40
CA GLY A 199 -4.06 11.08 15.48
C GLY A 199 -5.12 9.99 15.53
N CYS A 200 -4.81 8.79 15.04
CA CYS A 200 -5.70 7.65 15.18
C CYS A 200 -5.75 7.28 16.67
N GLY A 201 -6.86 7.58 17.35
CA GLY A 201 -7.01 7.23 18.77
C GLY A 201 -6.80 5.73 19.01
N ASP A 202 -6.19 5.42 20.15
CA ASP A 202 -6.15 4.07 20.73
C ASP A 202 -7.52 3.77 21.35
N ASP A 203 -8.59 3.86 20.56
CA ASP A 203 -9.86 3.32 21.04
C ASP A 203 -9.62 1.83 21.20
N GLU A 204 -9.61 1.34 22.46
CA GLU A 204 -9.63 -0.08 22.83
C GLU A 204 -10.87 -0.72 22.22
N THR A 205 -10.79 -0.96 20.92
CA THR A 205 -11.83 -1.58 20.14
C THR A 205 -11.49 -3.04 20.25
N SER A 206 -12.17 -3.71 21.18
CA SER A 206 -12.36 -5.15 21.19
C SER A 206 -12.26 -5.65 19.75
N GLU A 207 -11.23 -6.44 19.46
CA GLU A 207 -10.99 -7.05 18.15
C GLU A 207 -12.24 -7.84 17.78
N GLN A 208 -13.22 -7.18 17.15
CA GLN A 208 -14.37 -7.84 16.59
C GLN A 208 -13.97 -8.20 15.17
N PRO A 209 -13.61 -9.46 14.90
CA PRO A 209 -13.42 -9.90 13.53
C PRO A 209 -14.74 -9.70 12.81
N SER A 210 -14.74 -8.84 11.79
CA SER A 210 -15.81 -8.77 10.80
C SER A 210 -15.86 -10.12 10.08
N THR A 211 -16.53 -11.09 10.69
CA THR A 211 -16.89 -12.36 10.08
C THR A 211 -18.06 -12.07 9.15
N ALA A 212 -17.76 -11.49 7.99
CA ALA A 212 -18.60 -11.69 6.82
C ALA A 212 -18.30 -13.10 6.29
N THR A 213 -18.72 -14.11 7.05
CA THR A 213 -18.83 -15.47 6.54
C THR A 213 -19.93 -15.44 5.48
N GLN A 214 -19.59 -15.23 4.21
CA GLN A 214 -20.42 -15.72 3.13
C GLN A 214 -20.35 -17.24 3.16
N SER A 215 -21.16 -17.84 4.03
CA SER A 215 -21.54 -19.24 3.92
C SER A 215 -22.47 -19.35 2.71
N GLN A 216 -21.90 -19.33 1.51
CA GLN A 216 -22.56 -19.98 0.40
C GLN A 216 -22.11 -21.43 0.44
N SER A 217 -22.83 -22.22 1.25
CA SER A 217 -22.73 -23.67 1.17
C SER A 217 -23.01 -24.08 -0.27
N ALA A 218 -22.04 -24.70 -0.92
CA ALA A 218 -22.12 -25.25 -2.26
C ALA A 218 -23.07 -26.49 -2.34
N LYS A 219 -24.13 -26.50 -1.54
CA LYS A 219 -25.13 -27.55 -1.42
C LYS A 219 -26.56 -27.07 -1.64
N ASP A 220 -26.78 -25.75 -1.79
CA ASP A 220 -28.10 -25.19 -2.14
C ASP A 220 -28.23 -24.80 -3.63
N ILE A 221 -27.22 -25.08 -4.46
CA ILE A 221 -27.25 -24.87 -5.94
C ILE A 221 -27.39 -26.18 -6.71
N PHE A 222 -27.05 -27.33 -6.11
CA PHE A 222 -27.21 -28.63 -6.76
C PHE A 222 -28.08 -29.53 -5.89
N GLY A 223 -29.39 -29.41 -6.12
CA GLY A 223 -30.38 -30.33 -5.59
C GLY A 223 -30.07 -31.76 -6.03
N ASP A 224 -30.09 -32.64 -5.05
CA ASP A 224 -29.90 -34.08 -5.11
C ASP A 224 -30.81 -34.73 -6.16
N ASN A 225 -30.23 -35.26 -7.25
CA ASN A 225 -30.69 -36.52 -7.84
C ASN A 225 -29.61 -37.13 -8.74
N LEU A 226 -28.85 -38.07 -8.20
CA LEU A 226 -28.16 -39.05 -9.02
C LEU A 226 -29.19 -40.02 -9.61
N SER A 227 -29.44 -39.90 -10.90
CA SER A 227 -29.98 -40.99 -11.72
C SER A 227 -29.43 -40.93 -13.14
N SER A 228 -28.55 -41.88 -13.42
CA SER A 228 -28.21 -42.51 -14.70
C SER A 228 -29.11 -42.16 -15.90
N GLY A 229 -28.51 -41.78 -17.03
CA GLY A 229 -29.19 -41.89 -18.33
C GLY A 229 -28.56 -41.12 -19.49
N SER A 230 -28.03 -41.87 -20.47
CA SER A 230 -27.66 -41.40 -21.82
C SER A 230 -28.78 -40.65 -22.55
N GLY A 231 -28.43 -39.68 -23.40
CA GLY A 231 -29.32 -39.24 -24.49
C GLY A 231 -29.11 -37.82 -25.01
N ASN A 232 -28.94 -37.69 -26.33
CA ASN A 232 -28.85 -36.45 -27.10
C ASN A 232 -29.99 -35.45 -26.82
N GLY A 233 -29.70 -34.14 -26.83
CA GLY A 233 -30.72 -33.08 -26.88
C GLY A 233 -30.11 -31.67 -26.97
N LEU A 234 -30.69 -30.83 -27.83
CA LEU A 234 -30.29 -29.45 -28.23
C LEU A 234 -30.04 -28.47 -27.05
N PRO A 235 -29.28 -27.37 -27.26
CA PRO A 235 -29.09 -26.36 -26.20
C PRO A 235 -30.39 -25.59 -25.92
N PRO A 236 -30.73 -25.32 -24.64
CA PRO A 236 -31.94 -24.59 -24.27
C PRO A 236 -31.81 -23.09 -24.59
N MET A 237 -32.91 -22.49 -25.04
CA MET A 237 -33.04 -21.06 -25.32
C MET A 237 -32.92 -20.22 -24.04
N LEU A 238 -32.29 -19.05 -24.17
CA LEU A 238 -32.18 -18.07 -23.08
C LEU A 238 -33.56 -17.49 -22.70
N PRO A 239 -33.82 -17.21 -21.41
CA PRO A 239 -35.06 -16.60 -20.96
C PRO A 239 -35.14 -15.11 -21.33
N PRO A 240 -36.35 -14.54 -21.44
CA PRO A 240 -36.56 -13.14 -21.85
C PRO A 240 -36.14 -12.16 -20.75
N VAL A 241 -35.50 -11.07 -21.18
CA VAL A 241 -35.11 -9.94 -20.32
C VAL A 241 -36.33 -9.09 -19.92
N PRO A 242 -36.45 -8.66 -18.64
CA PRO A 242 -37.54 -7.82 -18.20
C PRO A 242 -37.40 -6.36 -18.71
N PRO A 243 -38.53 -5.63 -18.86
CA PRO A 243 -38.51 -4.27 -19.39
C PRO A 243 -37.96 -3.25 -18.39
N VAL A 244 -37.19 -2.29 -18.92
CA VAL A 244 -36.58 -1.17 -18.18
C VAL A 244 -37.64 -0.08 -17.93
N PRO A 245 -37.78 0.49 -16.71
CA PRO A 245 -38.71 1.57 -16.46
C PRO A 245 -38.23 2.88 -17.10
N ALA A 246 -39.12 3.55 -17.84
CA ALA A 246 -38.94 4.93 -18.27
C ALA A 246 -39.25 5.88 -17.10
N PHE A 247 -38.34 6.81 -16.81
CA PHE A 247 -38.56 7.90 -15.85
C PHE A 247 -39.01 9.18 -16.59
N PRO A 248 -39.84 10.02 -15.94
CA PRO A 248 -40.44 11.23 -16.54
C PRO A 248 -39.44 12.36 -16.76
#